data_AF-A0A7S0WBD2-F1
#
_entry.id   AF-A0A7S0WBD2-F1
#
_cell.length_a   1.000
_cell.length_b   1.000
_cell.length_c   1.000
_cell.angle_alpha   90.00
_cell.angle_beta   90.00
_cell.angle_gamma   90.00
#
_symmetry.space_group_name_H-M   'P 1'
#
loop_
_entity.id
_entity.type
_entity.pdbx_description
1 polymer ?
#
loop_
_entity_poly.entity_id
_entity_poly.type
_entity_poly.pdbx_seq_one_letter_code
_entity_poly.pdbx_strand_id
1 'polypeptide(L)'
;CLFCYEEVLLAMPHSADAHRRMAEVLYTMGGETRVREAKNHFAAALDFTTGKDARALYGVVLCAKALRRMKASKKDTKSDTKSDDDGAALADAAAERLLQRYAVEHEALLAIVRPQLRGALA
;
A
#
# COMPACT_ATOMS: atom_id res chain seq x y z
N CYS A 1 0.30 -11.69 16.25
CA CYS A 1 -0.88 -10.84 16.46
C CYS A 1 -0.50 -9.38 16.25
N LEU A 2 -1.48 -8.50 15.98
CA LEU A 2 -1.27 -7.05 15.79
C LEU A 2 -0.51 -6.42 16.96
N PHE A 3 -0.92 -6.75 18.20
CA PHE A 3 -0.30 -6.32 19.45
C PHE A 3 1.23 -6.53 19.51
N CYS A 4 1.73 -7.67 19.00
CA CYS A 4 3.17 -7.94 19.03
C CYS A 4 3.96 -6.90 18.21
N TYR A 5 3.40 -6.40 17.12
CA TYR A 5 4.06 -5.38 16.30
C TYR A 5 3.87 -3.97 16.89
N GLU A 6 2.77 -3.71 17.58
CA GLU A 6 2.55 -2.45 18.31
C GLU A 6 3.61 -2.27 19.41
N GLU A 7 3.86 -3.31 20.21
CA GLU A 7 4.92 -3.29 21.23
C GLU A 7 6.32 -3.08 20.63
N VAL A 8 6.58 -3.68 19.46
CA VAL A 8 7.85 -3.46 18.75
C VAL A 8 7.97 -2.03 18.26
N LEU A 9 6.90 -1.43 17.74
CA LEU A 9 6.92 -0.03 17.29
C LEU A 9 7.01 0.95 18.47
N LEU A 10 6.44 0.60 19.62
CA LEU A 10 6.61 1.36 20.85
C LEU A 10 8.08 1.41 21.28
N ALA A 11 8.79 0.29 21.17
CA ALA A 11 10.22 0.22 21.47
C ALA A 11 11.11 0.78 20.34
N MET A 12 10.70 0.62 19.07
CA MET A 12 11.48 0.96 17.89
C MET A 12 10.58 1.60 16.80
N PRO A 13 10.28 2.90 16.90
CA PRO A 13 9.31 3.57 16.03
C PRO A 13 9.76 3.69 14.56
N HIS A 14 11.05 3.57 14.28
CA HIS A 14 11.60 3.65 12.92
C HIS A 14 11.82 2.28 12.27
N SER A 15 11.27 1.21 12.84
CA SER A 15 11.44 -0.15 12.32
C SER A 15 10.58 -0.37 11.08
N ALA A 16 11.18 -0.24 9.90
CA ALA A 16 10.51 -0.48 8.61
C ALA A 16 9.87 -1.87 8.53
N ASP A 17 10.56 -2.90 9.05
CA ASP A 17 10.04 -4.26 9.08
C ASP A 17 8.80 -4.39 9.95
N ALA A 18 8.78 -3.77 11.13
CA ALA A 18 7.62 -3.80 12.01
C ALA A 18 6.41 -3.08 11.37
N HIS A 19 6.64 -1.90 10.78
CA HIS A 19 5.62 -1.19 10.00
C HIS A 19 5.06 -2.06 8.87
N ARG A 20 5.93 -2.68 8.06
CA ARG A 20 5.51 -3.55 6.96
C ARG A 20 4.67 -4.74 7.45
N ARG A 21 5.12 -5.44 8.50
CA ARG A 21 4.39 -6.60 9.02
C ARG A 21 3.05 -6.22 9.63
N MET A 22 2.98 -5.10 10.33
CA MET A 22 1.74 -4.55 10.87
C MET A 22 0.76 -4.20 9.75
N ALA A 23 1.25 -3.57 8.69
CA ALA A 23 0.44 -3.27 7.50
C ALA A 23 -0.15 -4.53 6.85
N GLU A 24 0.64 -5.60 6.72
CA GLU A 24 0.16 -6.87 6.17
C GLU A 24 -0.96 -7.49 7.02
N VAL A 25 -0.83 -7.46 8.35
CA VAL A 25 -1.89 -7.92 9.27
C VAL A 25 -3.14 -7.06 9.14
N LEU A 26 -3.00 -5.73 9.17
CA LEU A 26 -4.14 -4.80 9.05
C LEU A 26 -4.88 -4.98 7.71
N TYR A 27 -4.13 -5.13 6.62
CA TYR A 27 -4.69 -5.35 5.28
C TYR A 27 -5.47 -6.66 5.20
N THR A 28 -4.93 -7.75 5.76
CA THR A 28 -5.57 -9.07 5.72
C THR A 28 -6.79 -9.16 6.63
N MET A 29 -6.83 -8.43 7.74
CA MET A 29 -8.02 -8.30 8.60
C MET A 29 -9.18 -7.58 7.88
N GLY A 30 -8.88 -6.73 6.91
CA GLY A 30 -9.87 -6.02 6.10
C GLY A 30 -10.69 -4.98 6.87
N GLY A 31 -11.66 -4.39 6.16
CA GLY A 31 -12.40 -3.21 6.61
C GLY A 31 -11.70 -1.91 6.21
N GLU A 32 -12.50 -0.91 5.84
CA GLU A 32 -12.00 0.34 5.25
C GLU A 32 -10.99 1.07 6.15
N THR A 33 -11.29 1.20 7.45
CA THR A 33 -10.40 1.85 8.42
C THR A 33 -9.06 1.15 8.51
N ARG A 34 -9.05 -0.18 8.61
CA ARG A 34 -7.81 -0.97 8.72
C ARG A 34 -7.00 -0.95 7.43
N VAL A 35 -7.65 -0.94 6.27
CA VAL A 35 -6.94 -0.80 4.99
C VAL A 35 -6.31 0.59 4.85
N ARG A 36 -6.97 1.65 5.32
CA ARG A 36 -6.39 3.00 5.37
C ARG A 36 -5.20 3.06 6.32
N GLU A 37 -5.28 2.41 7.46
CA GLU A 37 -4.18 2.29 8.43
C GLU A 37 -3.02 1.47 7.86
N ALA A 38 -3.30 0.33 7.23
CA ALA A 38 -2.31 -0.49 6.54
C ALA A 38 -1.54 0.31 5.49
N LYS A 39 -2.22 1.14 4.71
CA LYS A 39 -1.59 2.05 3.74
C LYS A 39 -0.57 2.96 4.41
N ASN A 40 -0.91 3.55 5.56
CA ASN A 40 -0.02 4.46 6.29
C ASN A 40 1.21 3.72 6.84
N HIS A 41 1.04 2.49 7.34
CA HIS A 41 2.18 1.68 7.77
C HIS A 41 3.07 1.25 6.60
N PHE A 42 2.50 0.91 5.43
CA PHE A 42 3.30 0.67 4.24
C PHE A 42 4.04 1.94 3.79
N ALA A 43 3.42 3.12 3.86
CA ALA A 43 4.08 4.39 3.55
C ALA A 43 5.28 4.66 4.47
N ALA A 44 5.10 4.49 5.79
CA ALA A 44 6.20 4.62 6.75
C ALA A 44 7.35 3.64 6.47
N ALA A 45 7.05 2.39 6.10
CA ALA A 45 8.07 1.44 5.68
C ALA A 45 8.82 1.88 4.41
N LEU A 46 8.16 2.56 3.48
CA LEU A 46 8.81 3.13 2.30
C LEU A 46 9.70 4.31 2.65
N ASP A 47 9.27 5.19 3.56
CA ASP A 47 10.06 6.33 4.01
C ASP A 47 11.37 5.86 4.65
N PHE A 48 11.29 4.88 5.57
CA PHE A 48 12.47 4.34 6.26
C PHE A 48 13.37 3.49 5.36
N THR A 49 12.88 2.95 4.25
CA THR A 49 13.67 2.16 3.29
C THR A 49 14.07 2.95 2.04
N THR A 50 13.78 4.25 1.99
CA THR A 50 14.02 5.11 0.82
C THR A 50 13.38 4.53 -0.45
N GLY A 51 12.17 3.99 -0.32
CA GLY A 51 11.40 3.40 -1.43
C GLY A 51 12.02 2.13 -2.03
N LYS A 52 12.88 1.41 -1.29
CA LYS A 52 13.51 0.17 -1.77
C LYS A 52 12.71 -1.09 -1.44
N ASP A 53 11.83 -1.03 -0.45
CA ASP A 53 11.03 -2.20 -0.05
C ASP A 53 9.97 -2.53 -1.11
N ALA A 54 10.22 -3.58 -1.90
CA ALA A 54 9.30 -4.06 -2.93
C ALA A 54 7.92 -4.42 -2.35
N ARG A 55 7.92 -5.01 -1.15
CA ARG A 55 6.71 -5.54 -0.54
C ARG A 55 5.84 -4.40 -0.02
N ALA A 56 6.44 -3.34 0.52
CA ALA A 56 5.71 -2.13 0.86
C ALA A 56 5.16 -1.40 -0.38
N LEU A 57 5.91 -1.33 -1.49
CA LEU A 57 5.43 -0.74 -2.75
C LEU A 57 4.17 -1.47 -3.26
N TYR A 58 4.19 -2.81 -3.31
CA TYR A 58 3.01 -3.60 -3.64
C TYR A 58 1.88 -3.43 -2.63
N GLY A 59 2.22 -3.34 -1.34
CA GLY A 59 1.26 -3.15 -0.25
C GLY A 59 0.42 -1.88 -0.42
N VAL A 60 1.06 -0.75 -0.76
CA VAL A 60 0.35 0.52 -1.04
C VAL A 60 -0.60 0.36 -2.24
N VAL A 61 -0.12 -0.22 -3.34
CA VAL A 61 -0.92 -0.47 -4.55
C VAL A 61 -2.15 -1.33 -4.24
N LEU A 62 -1.98 -2.37 -3.43
CA LEU A 62 -3.08 -3.24 -3.00
C LEU A 62 -4.09 -2.50 -2.11
N CYS A 63 -3.61 -1.69 -1.15
CA CYS A 63 -4.47 -0.88 -0.30
C CYS A 63 -5.31 0.10 -1.12
N ALA A 64 -4.71 0.80 -2.10
CA ALA A 64 -5.42 1.72 -2.96
C ALA A 64 -6.53 1.02 -3.77
N LYS A 65 -6.24 -0.15 -4.36
CA LYS A 65 -7.25 -0.96 -5.06
C LYS A 65 -8.38 -1.42 -4.15
N ALA A 66 -8.06 -1.88 -2.93
CA ALA A 66 -9.05 -2.31 -1.97
C ALA A 66 -9.98 -1.16 -1.56
N LEU A 67 -9.43 0.03 -1.28
CA LEU A 67 -10.21 1.22 -0.96
C LEU A 67 -11.10 1.67 -2.13
N ARG A 68 -10.57 1.67 -3.36
CA ARG A 68 -11.36 1.97 -4.57
C ARG A 68 -12.53 0.99 -4.74
N ARG A 69 -12.30 -0.30 -4.52
CA ARG A 69 -13.36 -1.33 -4.58
C ARG A 69 -14.43 -1.10 -3.51
N MET A 70 -14.03 -0.78 -2.27
CA MET A 70 -14.97 -0.48 -1.18
C MET A 70 -15.81 0.78 -1.44
N LYS A 71 -15.22 1.80 -2.07
CA LYS A 71 -15.95 3.00 -2.51
C LYS A 71 -16.95 2.70 -3.61
N ALA A 72 -16.56 1.90 -4.60
CA ALA A 72 -17.47 1.50 -5.67
C ALA A 72 -18.71 0.77 -5.12
N SER A 73 -18.54 -0.10 -4.12
CA SER A 73 -19.67 -0.77 -3.45
C SER A 73 -20.55 0.15 -2.59
N LYS A 74 -20.08 1.34 -2.21
CA LYS A 74 -20.86 2.34 -1.44
C LYS A 74 -21.61 3.33 -2.32
N LYS A 75 -21.34 3.39 -3.62
CA LYS A 75 -21.88 4.42 -4.54
C LYS A 75 -23.41 4.33 -4.74
N ASP A 76 -24.04 3.22 -4.33
CA ASP A 76 -25.50 3.07 -4.30
C ASP A 76 -26.17 3.83 -3.13
N THR A 77 -25.39 4.29 -2.14
CA THR A 77 -25.87 5.06 -0.99
C THR A 77 -25.13 6.39 -0.92
N LYS A 78 -25.77 7.43 -1.46
CA LYS A 78 -25.25 8.80 -1.63
C LYS A 78 -24.62 9.35 -0.33
N SER A 79 -23.28 9.38 -0.25
CA SER A 79 -22.54 10.18 0.72
C SER A 79 -21.31 10.80 0.06
N ASP A 80 -21.35 12.12 -0.10
CA ASP A 80 -20.19 12.94 -0.42
C ASP A 80 -19.14 12.76 0.69
N THR A 81 -18.01 12.15 0.36
CA THR A 81 -16.82 12.19 1.22
C THR A 81 -15.64 12.58 0.36
N LYS A 82 -15.32 13.88 0.41
CA LYS A 82 -14.05 14.45 -0.03
C LYS A 82 -12.89 13.80 0.74
N SER A 83 -11.72 13.81 0.11
CA SER A 83 -10.36 13.45 0.59
C SER A 83 -9.96 11.97 0.65
N ASP A 84 -9.52 11.42 -0.48
CA ASP A 84 -8.52 10.32 -0.52
C ASP A 84 -7.58 10.50 -1.75
N ASP A 85 -7.33 11.73 -2.18
CA ASP A 85 -6.51 12.03 -3.37
C ASP A 85 -5.04 11.62 -3.13
N ASP A 86 -4.50 11.93 -1.95
CA ASP A 86 -3.12 11.61 -1.55
C ASP A 86 -2.82 10.09 -1.56
N GLY A 87 -3.84 9.26 -1.33
CA GLY A 87 -3.70 7.80 -1.35
C GLY A 87 -3.54 7.23 -2.77
N ALA A 88 -4.12 7.90 -3.77
CA ALA A 88 -3.99 7.52 -5.16
C ALA A 88 -2.60 7.88 -5.70
N ALA A 89 -2.17 9.13 -5.46
CA ALA A 89 -0.85 9.62 -5.88
C ALA A 89 0.30 8.75 -5.34
N LEU A 90 0.24 8.33 -4.07
CA LEU A 90 1.24 7.43 -3.48
C LEU A 90 1.26 6.06 -4.16
N ALA A 91 0.09 5.52 -4.53
CA ALA A 91 0.00 4.23 -5.21
C ALA A 91 0.52 4.28 -6.64
N ASP A 92 0.32 5.40 -7.33
CA ASP A 92 0.84 5.63 -8.67
C ASP A 92 2.37 5.73 -8.65
N ALA A 93 2.92 6.55 -7.75
CA ALA A 93 4.37 6.65 -7.54
C ALA A 93 4.98 5.29 -7.15
N ALA A 94 4.29 4.51 -6.31
CA ALA A 94 4.74 3.17 -5.95
C ALA A 94 4.72 2.20 -7.13
N ALA A 95 3.70 2.26 -7.98
CA ALA A 95 3.60 1.46 -9.20
C ALA A 95 4.71 1.81 -10.20
N GLU A 96 4.96 3.10 -10.43
CA GLU A 96 6.06 3.57 -11.28
C GLU A 96 7.42 3.10 -10.75
N ARG A 97 7.65 3.22 -9.45
CA ARG A 97 8.89 2.78 -8.81
C ARG A 97 9.11 1.27 -8.99
N LEU A 98 8.07 0.46 -8.88
CA LEU A 98 8.13 -0.97 -9.16
C LEU A 98 8.53 -1.23 -10.62
N LEU A 99 7.89 -0.55 -11.59
CA LEU A 99 8.20 -0.70 -13.01
C LEU A 99 9.65 -0.32 -13.32
N GLN A 100 10.16 0.76 -12.74
CA GLN A 100 11.56 1.15 -12.88
C GLN A 100 12.50 0.07 -12.35
N ARG A 101 12.18 -0.53 -11.20
CA ARG A 101 13.01 -1.62 -10.64
C ARG A 101 13.04 -2.85 -11.54
N TYR A 102 11.88 -3.29 -12.03
CA TYR A 102 11.82 -4.41 -12.95
C TYR A 102 12.53 -4.11 -14.27
N ALA A 103 12.48 -2.87 -14.77
CA ALA A 103 13.21 -2.49 -15.98
C ALA A 103 14.74 -2.61 -15.83
N VAL A 104 15.27 -2.34 -14.63
CA VAL A 104 16.71 -2.42 -14.35
C VAL A 104 17.13 -3.86 -14.01
N GLU A 105 16.37 -4.54 -13.15
CA GLU A 105 16.75 -5.85 -12.61
C GLU A 105 16.35 -7.01 -13.56
N HIS A 106 15.14 -6.99 -14.12
CA HIS A 106 14.56 -8.10 -14.88
C HIS A 106 13.50 -7.65 -15.91
N GLU A 107 13.96 -7.12 -17.05
CA GLU A 107 13.08 -6.51 -18.07
C GLU A 107 12.00 -7.49 -18.60
N ALA A 108 12.31 -8.77 -18.74
CA ALA A 108 11.37 -9.78 -19.23
C ALA A 108 10.09 -9.91 -18.36
N LEU A 109 10.18 -9.59 -17.07
CA LEU A 109 9.04 -9.66 -16.15
C LEU A 109 8.10 -8.45 -16.28
N LEU A 110 8.49 -7.39 -16.99
CA LEU A 110 7.63 -6.21 -17.19
C LEU A 110 6.31 -6.56 -17.89
N ALA A 111 6.33 -7.53 -18.80
CA ALA A 111 5.13 -8.02 -19.49
C ALA A 111 4.08 -8.58 -18.51
N ILE A 112 4.54 -9.15 -17.38
CA ILE A 112 3.69 -9.75 -16.34
C ILE A 112 3.27 -8.70 -15.32
N VAL A 113 4.18 -7.81 -14.92
CA VAL A 113 3.94 -6.85 -13.83
C VAL A 113 3.09 -5.66 -14.28
N ARG A 114 3.27 -5.15 -15.51
CA ARG A 114 2.50 -3.99 -16.02
C ARG A 114 0.97 -4.19 -15.94
N PRO A 115 0.40 -5.32 -16.41
CA PRO A 115 -1.03 -5.59 -16.27
C PRO A 115 -1.50 -5.61 -14.80
N GLN A 116 -0.67 -6.12 -13.89
CA GLN A 116 -1.00 -6.19 -12.47
C GLN A 116 -1.05 -4.81 -11.82
N LEU A 117 -0.26 -3.84 -12.28
CA LEU A 117 -0.21 -2.49 -11.71
C LEU A 117 -1.22 -1.52 -12.35
N ARG A 118 -1.77 -1.84 -13.53
CA ARG A 118 -2.71 -0.98 -14.29
C ARG A 118 -3.95 -0.51 -13.51
N GLY A 119 -4.40 -1.26 -12.51
CA GLY A 119 -5.53 -0.86 -11.65
C GLY A 119 -5.20 0.17 -10.56
N ALA A 120 -3.92 0.51 -10.37
CA ALA A 120 -3.50 1.65 -9.54
C ALA A 120 -3.43 2.95 -10.36
N LEU A 121 -2.89 2.86 -11.59
CA LEU A 121 -2.65 3.95 -12.55
C LEU A 121 -3.90 4.58 -13.21
N ALA A 122 -5.01 4.68 -12.48
CA ALA A 122 -6.31 5.15 -13.00
C ALA A 122 -6.97 6.16 -12.06
#